data_AF-A0A960MMI1-F1
#
_entry.id   AF-A0A960MMI1-F1
#
_cell.length_a   1.000
_cell.length_b   1.000
_cell.length_c   1.000
_cell.angle_alpha   90.00
_cell.angle_beta   90.00
_cell.angle_gamma   90.00
#
_symmetry.space_group_name_H-M   'P 1'
#
loop_
_entity.id
_entity.type
_entity.pdbx_description
1 polymer ?
#
loop_
_entity_poly.entity_id
_entity_poly.type
_entity_poly.pdbx_seq_one_letter_code
_entity_poly.pdbx_strand_id
1 'polypeptide(L)'
;MDKDGWRKFLELMAEESDLARLEELSRLLFTAEERDAISKRIRIIEELLKEEKTQREIAADFHLSIAKITRGSNALKEIGPKMKRVLKKKLIPFLKNKVQN
;
A
#
# COMPACT_ATOMS: atom_id res chain seq x y z
N MET A 1 8.23 -19.67 -5.00
CA MET A 1 8.46 -18.69 -3.92
C MET A 1 9.23 -19.40 -2.83
N ASP A 2 10.42 -18.92 -2.49
CA ASP A 2 11.12 -19.38 -1.29
C ASP A 2 10.33 -18.93 -0.05
N LYS A 3 9.65 -19.88 0.58
CA LYS A 3 8.75 -19.60 1.72
C LYS A 3 9.55 -19.16 2.95
N ASP A 4 10.77 -19.63 3.10
CA ASP A 4 11.61 -19.34 4.26
C ASP A 4 12.20 -17.93 4.14
N GLY A 5 12.69 -17.57 2.95
CA GLY A 5 13.12 -16.20 2.66
C GLY A 5 12.01 -15.16 2.86
N TRP A 6 10.80 -15.44 2.35
CA TRP A 6 9.66 -14.53 2.53
C TRP A 6 9.23 -14.40 3.99
N ARG A 7 9.23 -15.51 4.74
CA ARG A 7 8.89 -15.49 6.17
C ARG A 7 9.90 -14.65 6.97
N LYS A 8 11.20 -14.83 6.73
CA LYS A 8 12.27 -14.05 7.36
C LYS A 8 12.13 -12.55 7.06
N PHE A 9 11.79 -12.19 5.82
CA PHE A 9 11.51 -10.80 5.46
C PHE A 9 10.37 -10.21 6.30
N LEU A 10 9.25 -10.94 6.45
CA LEU A 10 8.12 -10.47 7.25
C LEU A 10 8.45 -10.32 8.73
N GLU A 11 9.24 -11.24 9.30
CA GLU A 11 9.69 -11.18 10.69
C GLU A 11 10.61 -9.97 10.91
N LEU A 12 11.59 -9.76 10.02
CA LEU A 12 12.48 -8.61 10.06
C LEU A 12 11.72 -7.27 10.01
N MET A 13 10.73 -7.15 9.13
CA MET A 13 9.90 -5.95 9.02
C MET A 13 8.97 -5.75 10.23
N ALA A 14 8.61 -6.82 10.94
CA ALA A 14 7.73 -6.75 12.11
C ALA A 14 8.46 -6.40 13.41
N GLU A 15 9.75 -6.75 13.52
CA GLU A 15 10.61 -6.43 14.66
C GLU A 15 11.09 -4.98 14.64
N GLU A 16 11.26 -4.40 13.45
CA GLU A 16 11.77 -3.05 13.32
C GLU A 16 10.65 -2.00 13.51
N SER A 17 10.82 -1.15 14.54
CA SER A 17 9.86 -0.09 14.88
C SER A 17 10.36 1.31 14.52
N ASP A 18 11.63 1.44 14.15
CA ASP A 18 12.24 2.70 13.75
C ASP A 18 12.10 2.93 12.25
N LEU A 19 11.45 4.02 11.89
CA LEU A 19 11.19 4.37 10.49
C LEU A 19 12.47 4.60 9.69
N ALA A 20 13.52 5.16 10.30
CA ALA A 20 14.78 5.43 9.60
C ALA A 20 15.49 4.11 9.24
N ARG A 21 15.47 3.13 10.16
CA ARG A 21 16.02 1.79 9.91
C ARG A 21 15.20 1.02 8.87
N LEU A 22 13.86 1.14 8.90
CA LEU A 22 13.01 0.59 7.84
C LEU A 22 13.29 1.21 6.47
N GLU A 23 13.56 2.52 6.42
CA GLU A 23 13.91 3.18 5.16
C GLU A 23 15.24 2.68 4.61
N GLU A 24 16.27 2.56 5.45
CA GLU A 24 17.57 1.97 5.08
C GLU A 24 17.42 0.53 4.58
N LEU A 25 16.69 -0.31 5.33
CA LEU A 25 16.41 -1.69 4.95
C LEU A 25 15.67 -1.77 3.61
N SER A 26 14.72 -0.88 3.36
CA SER A 26 14.00 -0.81 2.08
C SER A 26 14.90 -0.43 0.89
N ARG A 27 15.98 0.33 1.14
CA ARG A 27 16.97 0.68 0.11
C ARG A 27 17.88 -0.50 -0.22
N LEU A 28 18.14 -1.37 0.75
CA LEU A 28 18.88 -2.62 0.56
C LEU A 28 18.05 -3.67 -0.20
N LEU A 29 16.77 -3.85 0.16
CA LEU A 29 15.96 -4.97 -0.32
C LEU A 29 15.25 -4.73 -1.65
N PHE A 30 15.01 -3.47 -2.02
CA PHE A 30 14.21 -3.11 -3.19
C PHE A 30 14.97 -2.16 -4.12
N THR A 31 14.62 -2.15 -5.39
CA THR A 31 15.07 -1.09 -6.31
C THR A 31 14.28 0.19 -6.10
N ALA A 32 14.73 1.30 -6.71
CA ALA A 32 14.00 2.57 -6.66
C ALA A 32 12.61 2.44 -7.32
N GLU A 33 12.53 1.72 -8.43
CA GLU A 33 11.29 1.46 -9.17
C GLU A 33 10.31 0.60 -8.35
N GLU A 34 10.81 -0.39 -7.61
CA GLU A 34 9.98 -1.21 -6.73
C GLU A 34 9.40 -0.39 -5.56
N ARG A 35 10.22 0.48 -4.96
CA ARG A 35 9.73 1.41 -3.91
C ARG A 35 8.67 2.37 -4.45
N ASP A 36 8.88 2.94 -5.63
CA ASP A 36 7.87 3.79 -6.29
C ASP A 36 6.57 3.01 -6.60
N ALA A 37 6.70 1.78 -7.08
CA ALA A 37 5.56 0.92 -7.35
C ALA A 37 4.77 0.58 -6.06
N ILE A 38 5.45 0.29 -4.95
CA ILE A 38 4.83 0.06 -3.64
C ILE A 38 4.10 1.33 -3.18
N SER A 39 4.75 2.50 -3.27
CA SER A 39 4.16 3.79 -2.92
C SER A 39 2.86 4.06 -3.70
N LYS A 40 2.88 3.86 -5.03
CA LYS A 40 1.69 3.98 -5.88
C LYS A 40 0.59 3.00 -5.49
N ARG A 41 0.94 1.75 -5.14
CA ARG A 41 -0.04 0.74 -4.68
C ARG A 41 -0.72 1.17 -3.38
N ILE A 42 0.01 1.76 -2.43
CA ILE A 42 -0.59 2.31 -1.19
C ILE A 42 -1.61 3.39 -1.53
N ARG A 43 -1.28 4.32 -2.43
CA ARG A 43 -2.21 5.38 -2.87
C ARG A 43 -3.47 4.85 -3.58
N ILE A 44 -3.33 3.81 -4.40
CA ILE A 44 -4.49 3.16 -5.03
C ILE A 44 -5.39 2.50 -3.98
N ILE A 45 -4.80 1.80 -3.00
CA ILE A 45 -5.55 1.17 -1.90
C ILE A 45 -6.27 2.23 -1.07
N GLU A 46 -5.64 3.38 -0.82
CA GLU A 46 -6.25 4.54 -0.15
C GLU A 46 -7.53 5.00 -0.87
N GLU A 47 -7.45 5.33 -2.16
CA GLU A 47 -8.64 5.78 -2.91
C GLU A 47 -9.74 4.71 -2.97
N LEU A 48 -9.36 3.44 -3.13
CA LEU A 48 -10.30 2.32 -3.11
C LEU A 48 -10.99 2.16 -1.75
N LEU A 49 -10.31 2.49 -0.64
CA LEU A 49 -10.86 2.40 0.72
C LEU A 49 -11.80 3.56 1.07
N LYS A 50 -11.61 4.72 0.44
CA LYS A 50 -12.49 5.89 0.59
C LYS A 50 -13.87 5.64 -0.01
N GLU A 51 -13.94 4.87 -1.11
CA GLU A 51 -15.19 4.54 -1.81
C GLU A 51 -15.89 5.80 -2.38
N GLU A 52 -15.15 6.90 -2.58
CA GLU A 52 -15.64 8.20 -3.09
C GLU A 52 -15.61 8.31 -4.63
N LYS A 53 -14.75 7.52 -5.29
CA LYS A 53 -14.53 7.52 -6.74
C LYS A 53 -14.76 6.15 -7.33
N THR A 54 -15.21 6.10 -8.57
CA THR A 54 -15.28 4.88 -9.36
C THR A 54 -13.87 4.38 -9.70
N GLN A 55 -13.72 3.08 -9.99
CA GLN A 55 -12.44 2.52 -10.43
C GLN A 55 -11.91 3.19 -11.71
N ARG A 56 -12.81 3.69 -12.57
CA ARG A 56 -12.45 4.40 -13.80
C ARG A 56 -11.87 5.78 -13.52
N GLU A 57 -12.44 6.52 -12.58
CA GLU A 57 -11.91 7.81 -12.13
C GLU A 57 -10.55 7.63 -11.46
N ILE A 58 -10.41 6.64 -10.56
CA ILE A 58 -9.11 6.31 -9.95
C ILE A 58 -8.08 5.92 -11.02
N ALA A 59 -8.47 5.14 -12.04
CA ALA A 59 -7.56 4.80 -13.14
C ALA A 59 -7.07 6.04 -13.90
N ALA A 60 -7.97 7.00 -14.15
CA ALA A 60 -7.64 8.26 -14.81
C ALA A 60 -6.70 9.12 -13.97
N ASP A 61 -7.00 9.31 -12.68
CA ASP A 61 -6.20 10.12 -11.74
C ASP A 61 -4.76 9.61 -11.60
N PHE A 62 -4.57 8.28 -11.65
CA PHE A 62 -3.26 7.65 -11.51
C PHE A 62 -2.55 7.40 -12.84
N HIS A 63 -3.19 7.74 -13.97
CA HIS A 63 -2.71 7.40 -15.32
C HIS A 63 -2.40 5.90 -15.48
N LEU A 64 -3.27 5.04 -14.93
CA LEU A 64 -3.16 3.59 -14.96
C LEU A 64 -4.32 2.95 -15.73
N SER A 65 -4.14 1.69 -16.15
CA SER A 65 -5.26 0.94 -16.72
C SER A 65 -6.28 0.56 -15.64
N ILE A 66 -7.56 0.52 -16.03
CA ILE A 66 -8.66 0.06 -15.15
C ILE A 66 -8.33 -1.33 -14.59
N ALA A 67 -7.74 -2.22 -15.39
CA ALA A 67 -7.33 -3.56 -14.95
C ALA A 67 -6.37 -3.55 -13.74
N LYS A 68 -5.46 -2.57 -13.63
CA LYS A 68 -4.59 -2.42 -12.45
C LYS A 68 -5.41 -2.06 -11.21
N ILE A 69 -6.40 -1.18 -11.35
CA ILE A 69 -7.29 -0.77 -10.26
C ILE A 69 -8.21 -1.93 -9.85
N THR A 70 -8.76 -2.67 -10.82
CA THR A 70 -9.60 -3.85 -10.56
C THR A 70 -8.85 -4.92 -9.77
N ARG A 71 -7.57 -5.18 -10.11
CA ARG A 71 -6.73 -6.10 -9.31
C ARG A 71 -6.56 -5.64 -7.87
N GLY A 72 -6.33 -4.35 -7.66
CA GLY A 72 -6.25 -3.78 -6.31
C GLY A 72 -7.57 -3.92 -5.54
N SER A 73 -8.71 -3.67 -6.19
CA SER A 73 -10.03 -3.83 -5.58
C SER A 73 -10.33 -5.28 -5.20
N ASN A 74 -9.95 -6.25 -6.04
CA ASN A 74 -10.13 -7.67 -5.74
C ASN A 74 -9.25 -8.11 -4.58
N ALA A 75 -7.96 -7.73 -4.55
CA ALA A 75 -7.09 -8.01 -3.41
C ALA A 75 -7.63 -7.42 -2.09
N LEU A 76 -8.28 -6.26 -2.15
CA LEU A 76 -8.92 -5.64 -0.98
C LEU A 76 -10.20 -6.37 -0.52
N LYS A 77 -10.84 -7.16 -1.38
CA LYS A 77 -11.98 -8.01 -1.01
C LYS A 77 -11.52 -9.31 -0.35
N GLU A 78 -10.32 -9.78 -0.67
CA GLU A 78 -9.74 -11.01 -0.12
C GLU A 78 -9.22 -10.84 1.33
N ILE A 79 -8.94 -9.61 1.76
CA ILE A 79 -8.50 -9.37 3.14
C ILE A 79 -9.67 -9.47 4.13
N GLY A 80 -9.40 -10.03 5.31
CA GLY A 80 -10.39 -10.14 6.36
C GLY A 80 -10.89 -8.77 6.89
N PRO A 81 -12.12 -8.71 7.44
CA PRO A 81 -12.76 -7.46 7.86
C PRO A 81 -11.97 -6.70 8.94
N LYS A 82 -11.26 -7.43 9.82
CA LYS A 82 -10.36 -6.83 10.83
C LYS A 82 -9.23 -6.04 10.18
N MET A 83 -8.56 -6.62 9.17
CA MET A 83 -7.48 -5.96 8.45
C MET A 83 -7.99 -4.75 7.67
N LYS A 84 -9.13 -4.89 6.97
CA LYS A 84 -9.75 -3.77 6.24
C LYS A 84 -10.03 -2.58 7.16
N ARG A 85 -10.50 -2.84 8.38
CA ARG A 85 -10.74 -1.79 9.40
C ARG A 85 -9.44 -1.11 9.86
N VAL A 86 -8.37 -1.88 10.08
CA VAL A 86 -7.05 -1.33 10.42
C VAL A 86 -6.55 -0.41 9.31
N LEU A 87 -6.65 -0.85 8.06
CA LEU A 87 -6.24 -0.05 6.90
C LEU A 87 -7.05 1.25 6.81
N LYS A 88 -8.39 1.21 6.92
CA LYS A 88 -9.21 2.43 6.93
C LYS A 88 -8.77 3.40 8.03
N LYS A 89 -8.52 2.91 9.25
CA LYS A 89 -8.09 3.74 10.39
C LYS A 89 -6.70 4.35 10.19
N LYS A 90 -5.77 3.64 9.55
CA LYS A 90 -4.38 4.10 9.40
C LYS A 90 -4.16 4.97 8.17
N LEU A 91 -4.82 4.66 7.05
CA LEU A 91 -4.55 5.29 5.76
C LEU A 91 -5.45 6.51 5.48
N ILE A 92 -6.71 6.51 5.93
CA ILE A 92 -7.63 7.64 5.65
C ILE A 92 -7.24 8.91 6.43
N PRO A 93 -6.94 8.87 7.75
CA PRO A 93 -6.55 10.07 8.49
C PRO A 93 -5.22 10.67 8.05
N PHE A 94 -4.30 9.84 7.53
CA PHE A 94 -2.97 10.27 7.08
C PHE A 94 -3.03 11.33 5.97
N LEU A 95 -4.14 11.40 5.23
CA LEU A 95 -4.34 12.39 4.16
C LEU A 95 -4.76 13.77 4.66
N LYS A 96 -5.50 13.87 5.78
CA LYS A 96 -5.93 15.18 6.31
C LYS A 96 -4.73 16.03 6.75
N ASN A 97 -3.63 15.39 7.14
CA ASN A 97 -2.43 16.06 7.63
C ASN A 97 -1.44 16.47 6.52
N LYS A 98 -1.61 16.01 5.28
CA LYS A 98 -0.68 16.30 4.17
C LYS A 98 -1.18 17.39 3.20
N VAL A 99 -2.36 17.95 3.43
CA VAL A 99 -2.95 19.05 2.63
C VAL A 99 -2.74 20.42 3.30
N GLN A 100 -2.04 20.48 4.44
CA GLN A 100 -1.78 21.72 5.18
C GLN A 100 -0.30 22.14 5.24
N ASN A 101 0.60 21.48 4.51
CA ASN A 101 2.01 21.88 4.40
C ASN A 101 2.46 21.96 2.94
#